data_AF-A0A3S4TYI9-F1
#
_entry.id   AF-A0A3S4TYI9-F1
#
_cell.length_a   1.000
_cell.length_b   1.000
_cell.length_c   1.000
_cell.angle_alpha   90.00
_cell.angle_beta   90.00
_cell.angle_gamma   90.00
#
_symmetry.space_group_name_H-M   'P 1'
#
loop_
_entity.id
_entity.type
_entity.pdbx_description
1 polymer ?
#
loop_
_entity_poly.entity_id
_entity_poly.type
_entity_poly.pdbx_seq_one_letter_code
_entity_poly.pdbx_strand_id
1 'polypeptide(L)'
;MEEHPVFSPNTSAYMSALWASFKKKALYTTVIFLILMVLFDGFLAAFRGMGSPTGHVPMCSVIEVIYPLVFLVCCIFASWGMSTSEQLNECHVNIPREWTIRWAFFVVFPFLFFLICAYVIDAVIATPGAQPMPWQVDFDYIPGGYVLPLFFFFTSFFFLVSTYFSRFTFLIGCGLLCLVYFILYVLLPRAVWWYDGRYEFSLPVALFLISMSVLALALSYYRIMCIRAEES
;
A
#
# COMPACT_ATOMS: atom_id res chain seq x y z
N MET A 1 -26.46 -28.01 15.69
CA MET A 1 -25.95 -27.19 14.57
C MET A 1 -24.52 -27.60 14.37
N GLU A 2 -24.22 -28.31 13.30
CA GLU A 2 -22.83 -28.55 12.92
C GLU A 2 -22.25 -27.23 12.43
N GLU A 3 -21.33 -26.65 13.18
CA GLU A 3 -20.54 -25.51 12.71
C GLU A 3 -19.63 -26.04 11.61
N HIS A 4 -20.07 -25.91 10.35
CA HIS A 4 -19.18 -26.08 9.23
C HIS A 4 -18.11 -24.99 9.31
N PRO A 5 -16.82 -25.33 9.48
CA PRO A 5 -15.79 -24.32 9.57
C PRO A 5 -15.74 -23.52 8.27
N VAL A 6 -15.77 -22.18 8.40
CA VAL A 6 -15.75 -21.22 7.26
C VAL A 6 -14.53 -21.45 6.36
N PHE A 7 -13.44 -21.98 6.92
CA PHE A 7 -12.22 -22.34 6.20
C PHE A 7 -11.88 -23.82 6.37
N SER A 8 -11.36 -24.44 5.31
CA SER A 8 -10.83 -25.80 5.43
C SER A 8 -9.62 -25.82 6.36
N PRO A 9 -9.36 -26.93 7.08
CA PRO A 9 -8.23 -27.04 8.01
C PRO A 9 -6.88 -26.70 7.35
N ASN A 10 -6.67 -27.12 6.09
CA ASN A 10 -5.49 -26.77 5.30
C ASN A 10 -5.35 -25.26 5.05
N THR A 11 -6.46 -24.56 4.84
CA THR A 11 -6.49 -23.11 4.65
C THR A 11 -6.11 -22.38 5.92
N SER A 12 -6.66 -22.80 7.06
CA SER A 12 -6.36 -22.23 8.38
C SER A 12 -4.90 -22.47 8.77
N ALA A 13 -4.38 -23.68 8.53
CA ALA A 13 -2.97 -24.01 8.74
C ALA A 13 -2.06 -23.13 7.89
N TYR A 14 -2.39 -22.95 6.61
CA TYR A 14 -1.64 -22.08 5.71
C TYR A 14 -1.64 -20.61 6.16
N MET A 15 -2.80 -20.05 6.51
CA MET A 15 -2.88 -18.68 7.04
C MET A 15 -2.06 -18.50 8.32
N SER A 16 -2.10 -19.49 9.21
CA SER A 16 -1.36 -19.47 10.48
C SER A 16 0.14 -19.55 10.27
N ALA A 17 0.59 -20.45 9.38
CA ALA A 17 1.99 -20.58 9.00
C ALA A 17 2.49 -19.33 8.27
N LEU A 18 1.68 -18.78 7.36
CA LEU A 18 1.97 -17.52 6.67
C LEU A 18 2.17 -16.40 7.70
N TRP A 19 1.21 -16.20 8.60
CA TRP A 19 1.34 -15.21 9.68
C TRP A 19 2.59 -15.44 10.53
N ALA A 20 2.85 -16.66 10.98
CA ALA A 20 4.01 -16.99 11.79
C ALA A 20 5.34 -16.63 11.09
N SER A 21 5.39 -16.78 9.77
CA SER A 21 6.58 -16.53 8.95
C SER A 21 6.96 -15.05 8.86
N PHE A 22 5.98 -14.14 8.89
CA PHE A 22 6.24 -12.69 8.73
C PHE A 22 5.87 -11.84 9.94
N LYS A 23 5.22 -12.40 10.98
CA LYS A 23 4.73 -11.66 12.16
C LYS A 23 5.77 -10.75 12.81
N LYS A 24 7.03 -11.19 12.91
CA LYS A 24 8.10 -10.39 13.53
C LYS A 24 8.39 -9.16 12.67
N LYS A 25 8.56 -9.35 11.36
CA LYS A 25 8.82 -8.25 10.41
C LYS A 25 7.66 -7.27 10.36
N ALA A 26 6.42 -7.78 10.33
CA ALA A 26 5.21 -6.96 10.39
C ALA A 26 5.17 -6.16 11.69
N LEU A 27 5.35 -6.79 12.86
CA LEU A 27 5.31 -6.10 14.15
C LEU A 27 6.31 -4.95 14.21
N TYR A 28 7.59 -5.18 13.91
CA TYR A 28 8.61 -4.12 13.95
C TYR A 28 8.28 -2.98 12.99
N THR A 29 7.86 -3.29 11.77
CA THR A 29 7.54 -2.28 10.76
C THR A 29 6.31 -1.48 11.17
N THR A 30 5.26 -2.14 11.66
CA THR A 30 4.08 -1.48 12.19
C THR A 30 4.42 -0.54 13.33
N VAL A 31 5.21 -0.99 14.31
CA VAL A 31 5.62 -0.12 15.43
C VAL A 31 6.40 1.10 14.94
N ILE A 32 7.37 0.91 14.04
CA ILE A 32 8.18 2.01 13.48
C ILE A 32 7.27 3.02 12.77
N PHE A 33 6.38 2.57 11.90
CA PHE A 33 5.51 3.46 11.14
C PHE A 33 4.47 4.16 12.02
N LEU A 34 3.90 3.49 13.03
CA LEU A 34 3.01 4.15 13.99
C LEU A 34 3.73 5.24 14.78
N ILE A 35 4.97 4.98 15.24
CA ILE A 35 5.79 6.00 15.90
C ILE A 35 6.05 7.18 14.97
N LEU A 36 6.43 6.93 13.71
CA LEU A 36 6.65 8.00 12.73
C LEU A 36 5.37 8.81 12.50
N MET A 37 4.22 8.16 12.29
CA MET A 37 2.94 8.85 12.11
C MET A 37 2.61 9.75 13.31
N VAL A 38 2.74 9.24 14.53
CA VAL A 38 2.52 10.02 15.77
C VAL A 38 3.51 11.19 15.89
N LEU A 39 4.79 10.98 15.54
CA LEU A 39 5.79 12.04 15.60
C LEU A 39 5.50 13.15 14.58
N PHE A 40 5.15 12.81 13.34
CA PHE A 40 4.83 13.80 12.31
C PHE A 40 3.55 14.57 12.64
N ASP A 41 2.49 13.87 13.05
CA ASP A 41 1.24 14.49 13.45
C ASP A 41 1.44 15.39 14.68
N GLY A 42 2.06 14.86 15.73
CA GLY A 42 2.34 15.58 16.96
C GLY A 42 3.25 16.79 16.76
N PHE A 43 4.24 16.70 15.88
CA PHE A 43 5.09 17.83 15.50
C PHE A 43 4.27 18.94 14.86
N LEU A 44 3.42 18.62 13.88
CA LEU A 44 2.59 19.62 13.20
C LEU A 44 1.49 20.19 14.10
N ALA A 45 0.88 19.36 14.93
CA ALA A 45 -0.06 19.78 15.96
C ALA A 45 0.61 20.74 16.97
N ALA A 46 1.84 20.44 17.41
CA ALA A 46 2.61 21.32 18.30
C ALA A 46 2.96 22.66 17.63
N PHE A 47 3.34 22.66 16.35
CA PHE A 47 3.56 23.91 15.59
C PHE A 47 2.31 24.79 15.51
N ARG A 48 1.13 24.18 15.40
CA ARG A 48 -0.16 24.91 15.47
C ARG A 48 -0.42 25.44 16.88
N GLY A 49 -0.17 24.63 17.90
CA GLY A 49 -0.35 24.99 19.31
C GLY A 49 0.59 26.10 19.80
N MET A 50 1.76 26.28 19.17
CA MET A 50 2.67 27.38 19.46
C MET A 50 2.16 28.76 19.03
N GLY A 51 1.09 28.82 18.22
CA GLY A 51 0.39 30.06 17.87
C GLY A 51 1.15 30.92 16.86
N SER A 52 0.47 31.29 15.78
CA SER A 52 0.92 32.41 14.93
C SER A 52 0.77 33.73 15.68
N PRO A 53 1.74 34.67 15.62
CA PRO A 53 1.56 36.04 16.15
C PRO A 53 0.39 36.78 15.50
N THR A 54 -0.11 36.31 14.35
CA THR A 54 -1.23 36.91 13.62
C THR A 54 -2.59 36.32 13.96
N GLY A 55 -2.66 35.34 14.89
CA GLY A 55 -3.88 34.84 15.50
C GLY A 55 -4.96 34.43 14.49
N HIS A 56 -4.96 33.16 14.07
CA HIS A 56 -6.08 32.32 13.60
C HIS A 56 -5.47 31.24 12.70
N VAL A 57 -5.04 30.11 13.27
CA VAL A 57 -4.70 28.91 12.48
C VAL A 57 -5.92 27.99 12.55
N PRO A 58 -6.64 27.73 11.44
CA PRO A 58 -7.78 26.83 11.45
C PRO A 58 -7.36 25.41 11.89
N MET A 59 -8.23 24.72 12.63
CA MET A 59 -8.05 23.31 13.00
C MET A 59 -8.26 22.40 11.78
N CYS A 60 -7.26 22.35 10.90
CA CYS A 60 -7.26 21.50 9.72
C CYS A 60 -6.75 20.10 10.04
N SER A 61 -7.17 19.09 9.30
CA SER A 61 -6.55 17.75 9.37
C SER A 61 -5.07 17.82 8.98
N VAL A 62 -4.24 16.95 9.55
CA VAL A 62 -2.83 16.73 9.18
C VAL A 62 -2.69 15.48 8.31
N ILE A 63 -3.79 14.79 8.02
CA ILE A 63 -3.78 13.47 7.43
C ILE A 63 -3.10 13.41 6.06
N GLU A 64 -3.14 14.50 5.28
CA GLU A 64 -2.42 14.68 4.02
C GLU A 64 -0.91 14.44 4.16
N VAL A 65 -0.32 14.82 5.29
CA VAL A 65 1.10 14.62 5.59
C VAL A 65 1.40 13.19 6.05
N ILE A 66 0.40 12.49 6.57
CA ILE A 66 0.53 11.11 7.09
C ILE A 66 0.35 10.08 5.97
N TYR A 67 -0.47 10.39 4.96
CA TYR A 67 -0.76 9.50 3.83
C TYR A 67 0.48 8.96 3.09
N PRO A 68 1.54 9.73 2.86
CA PRO A 68 2.76 9.22 2.25
C PRO A 68 3.40 8.09 3.07
N LEU A 69 3.32 8.15 4.41
CA LEU A 69 3.79 7.08 5.29
C LEU A 69 2.90 5.84 5.19
N VAL A 70 1.57 6.02 5.13
CA VAL A 70 0.60 4.93 4.90
C VAL A 70 0.90 4.25 3.56
N PHE A 71 1.12 5.04 2.52
CA PHE A 71 1.46 4.56 1.18
C PHE A 71 2.76 3.75 1.18
N LEU A 72 3.81 4.30 1.79
CA LEU A 72 5.11 3.66 1.87
C LEU A 72 5.04 2.31 2.59
N VAL A 73 4.41 2.26 3.77
CA VAL A 73 4.30 1.02 4.53
C VAL A 73 3.48 -0.04 3.80
N CYS A 74 2.41 0.35 3.11
CA CYS A 74 1.62 -0.58 2.31
C CYS A 74 2.45 -1.19 1.16
N CYS A 75 3.28 -0.38 0.48
CA CYS A 75 4.19 -0.87 -0.55
C CYS A 75 5.24 -1.84 0.01
N ILE A 76 5.75 -1.58 1.21
CA ILE A 76 6.68 -2.47 1.91
C ILE A 76 6.01 -3.82 2.21
N PHE A 77 4.80 -3.81 2.78
CA PHE A 77 4.07 -5.05 3.07
C PHE A 77 3.76 -5.83 1.78
N ALA A 78 3.30 -5.16 0.72
CA ALA A 78 3.04 -5.79 -0.56
C ALA A 78 4.28 -6.48 -1.15
N SER A 79 5.47 -5.88 -0.96
CA SER A 79 6.73 -6.45 -1.40
C SER A 79 7.11 -7.76 -0.71
N TRP A 80 6.45 -8.14 0.40
CA TRP A 80 6.70 -9.38 1.11
C TRP A 80 5.80 -10.54 0.67
N GLY A 81 4.94 -10.33 -0.33
CA GLY A 81 3.91 -11.25 -0.81
C GLY A 81 4.35 -12.71 -0.94
N MET A 82 5.59 -12.94 -1.37
CA MET A 82 6.18 -14.27 -1.59
C MET A 82 7.43 -14.56 -0.75
N SER A 83 7.77 -13.72 0.24
CA SER A 83 9.05 -13.82 0.96
C SER A 83 9.27 -15.12 1.75
N THR A 84 8.24 -15.97 1.90
CA THR A 84 8.25 -17.24 2.65
C THR A 84 7.58 -18.40 1.91
N SER A 85 7.47 -18.35 0.57
CA SER A 85 6.74 -19.37 -0.21
C SER A 85 7.29 -20.79 -0.08
N GLU A 86 8.62 -20.96 -0.07
CA GLU A 86 9.28 -22.28 0.01
C GLU A 86 8.95 -23.04 1.32
N GLN A 87 8.70 -22.32 2.42
CA GLN A 87 8.40 -22.91 3.74
C GLN A 87 6.92 -23.29 3.92
N LEU A 88 6.04 -22.84 3.01
CA LEU A 88 4.59 -22.99 3.13
C LEU A 88 4.01 -24.03 2.18
N ASN A 89 4.89 -24.76 1.49
CA ASN A 89 4.52 -25.69 0.42
C ASN A 89 3.72 -26.91 0.95
N GLU A 90 3.93 -27.26 2.21
CA GLU A 90 3.38 -28.45 2.88
C GLU A 90 1.87 -28.35 3.18
N CYS A 91 1.25 -27.16 3.14
CA CYS A 91 -0.16 -26.99 3.52
C CYS A 91 -1.17 -27.34 2.41
N HIS A 92 -0.72 -27.74 1.21
CA HIS A 92 -1.55 -28.19 0.07
C HIS A 92 -2.84 -27.35 -0.14
N VAL A 93 -2.68 -26.05 -0.40
CA VAL A 93 -3.80 -25.13 -0.69
C VAL A 93 -3.90 -24.89 -2.19
N ASN A 94 -5.13 -24.85 -2.71
CA ASN A 94 -5.38 -24.52 -4.12
C ASN A 94 -4.80 -23.15 -4.49
N ILE A 95 -4.20 -23.06 -5.68
CA ILE A 95 -3.56 -21.85 -6.25
C ILE A 95 -4.42 -20.57 -6.11
N PRO A 96 -5.70 -20.53 -6.52
CA PRO A 96 -6.53 -19.33 -6.36
C PRO A 96 -6.72 -18.91 -4.91
N ARG A 97 -6.77 -19.87 -4.00
CA ARG A 97 -6.93 -19.59 -2.57
C ARG A 97 -5.63 -19.11 -1.95
N GLU A 98 -4.48 -19.71 -2.29
CA GLU A 98 -3.16 -19.21 -1.89
C GLU A 98 -2.96 -17.77 -2.34
N TRP A 99 -3.19 -17.48 -3.63
CA TRP A 99 -3.02 -16.13 -4.16
C TRP A 99 -3.91 -15.11 -3.45
N THR A 100 -5.19 -15.45 -3.24
CA THR A 100 -6.15 -14.56 -2.55
C THR A 100 -5.73 -14.29 -1.11
N ILE A 101 -5.26 -15.31 -0.39
CA ILE A 101 -4.79 -15.15 1.00
C ILE A 101 -3.57 -14.25 1.04
N ARG A 102 -2.57 -14.48 0.18
CA ARG A 102 -1.38 -13.62 0.12
C ARG A 102 -1.74 -12.18 -0.22
N TRP A 103 -2.57 -11.97 -1.23
CA TRP A 103 -3.02 -10.63 -1.60
C TRP A 103 -3.77 -9.96 -0.44
N ALA A 104 -4.68 -10.65 0.25
CA ALA A 104 -5.37 -10.12 1.41
C ALA A 104 -4.41 -9.74 2.56
N PHE A 105 -3.46 -10.60 2.89
CA PHE A 105 -2.51 -10.40 4.00
C PHE A 105 -1.49 -9.29 3.75
N PHE A 106 -1.03 -9.14 2.51
CA PHE A 106 0.07 -8.22 2.18
C PHE A 106 -0.38 -6.93 1.50
N VAL A 107 -1.62 -6.87 1.01
CA VAL A 107 -2.16 -5.68 0.34
C VAL A 107 -3.36 -5.14 1.11
N VAL A 108 -4.43 -5.92 1.22
CA VAL A 108 -5.73 -5.42 1.72
C VAL A 108 -5.68 -5.10 3.22
N PHE A 109 -5.24 -6.03 4.06
CA PHE A 109 -5.23 -5.83 5.51
C PHE A 109 -4.25 -4.72 5.93
N PRO A 110 -3.01 -4.65 5.42
CA PRO A 110 -2.12 -3.53 5.73
C PRO A 110 -2.72 -2.19 5.29
N PHE A 111 -3.30 -2.12 4.09
CA PHE A 111 -3.95 -0.91 3.61
C PHE A 111 -5.05 -0.44 4.57
N LEU A 112 -6.02 -1.29 4.89
CA LEU A 112 -7.12 -0.94 5.79
C LEU A 112 -6.62 -0.59 7.20
N PHE A 113 -5.68 -1.37 7.73
CA PHE A 113 -5.12 -1.16 9.07
C PHE A 113 -4.43 0.20 9.18
N PHE A 114 -3.46 0.50 8.31
CA PHE A 114 -2.71 1.75 8.38
C PHE A 114 -3.57 2.97 8.01
N LEU A 115 -4.56 2.79 7.13
CA LEU A 115 -5.54 3.82 6.85
C LEU A 115 -6.31 4.18 8.13
N ILE A 116 -6.92 3.20 8.80
CA ILE A 116 -7.66 3.40 10.04
C ILE A 116 -6.75 4.04 11.10
N CYS A 117 -5.53 3.53 11.28
CA CYS A 117 -4.58 4.11 12.23
C CYS A 117 -4.28 5.57 11.93
N ALA A 118 -4.06 5.95 10.67
CA ALA A 118 -3.79 7.34 10.30
C ALA A 118 -4.95 8.26 10.65
N TYR A 119 -6.20 7.86 10.35
CA TYR A 119 -7.40 8.63 10.73
C TYR A 119 -7.58 8.73 12.24
N VAL A 120 -7.34 7.65 12.98
CA VAL A 120 -7.44 7.65 14.44
C VAL A 120 -6.37 8.55 15.05
N ILE A 121 -5.13 8.47 14.58
CA ILE A 121 -4.02 9.31 15.04
C ILE A 121 -4.36 10.79 14.80
N ASP A 122 -4.78 11.15 13.58
CA ASP A 122 -5.16 12.52 13.22
C ASP A 122 -6.34 13.03 14.07
N ALA A 123 -7.34 12.19 14.32
CA ALA A 123 -8.49 12.54 15.16
C ALA A 123 -8.08 12.78 16.63
N VAL A 124 -7.13 12.01 17.16
CA VAL A 124 -6.73 12.06 18.57
C VAL A 124 -5.67 13.14 18.83
N ILE A 125 -4.74 13.35 17.90
CA ILE A 125 -3.59 14.26 18.08
C ILE A 125 -3.88 15.65 17.51
N ALA A 126 -4.22 15.73 16.23
CA ALA A 126 -4.50 17.01 15.58
C ALA A 126 -5.90 17.55 15.90
N THR A 127 -6.83 16.68 16.30
CA THR A 127 -8.22 17.03 16.68
C THR A 127 -8.90 17.98 15.70
N PRO A 128 -8.91 17.68 14.38
CA PRO A 128 -9.44 18.62 13.39
C PRO A 128 -10.96 18.73 13.49
N GLY A 129 -11.51 19.86 13.04
CA GLY A 129 -12.96 20.05 12.97
C GLY A 129 -13.66 19.13 11.97
N ALA A 130 -12.93 18.65 10.95
CA ALA A 130 -13.37 17.65 9.99
C ALA A 130 -12.16 16.92 9.39
N GLN A 131 -12.34 15.64 9.03
CA GLN A 131 -11.34 14.85 8.31
C GLN A 131 -11.79 14.63 6.87
N PRO A 132 -10.92 14.81 5.87
CA PRO A 132 -11.25 14.50 4.47
C PRO A 132 -11.48 13.00 4.29
N MET A 133 -12.28 12.59 3.30
CA MET A 133 -12.39 11.17 2.96
C MET A 133 -11.10 10.66 2.27
N PRO A 134 -10.82 9.34 2.24
CA PRO A 134 -9.57 8.82 1.68
C PRO A 134 -9.29 9.14 0.21
N TRP A 135 -10.34 9.40 -0.57
CA TRP A 135 -10.28 9.80 -1.98
C TRP A 135 -10.31 11.32 -2.17
N GLN A 136 -10.31 12.09 -1.09
CA GLN A 136 -10.29 13.56 -1.07
C GLN A 136 -8.97 14.11 -0.52
N VAL A 137 -8.08 13.24 -0.04
CA VAL A 137 -6.75 13.64 0.44
C VAL A 137 -5.89 13.99 -0.78
N ASP A 138 -5.45 15.23 -0.89
CA ASP A 138 -4.53 15.64 -1.96
C ASP A 138 -3.08 15.32 -1.54
N PHE A 139 -2.25 14.86 -2.48
CA PHE A 139 -0.80 14.78 -2.26
C PHE A 139 -0.15 15.98 -2.95
N ASP A 140 -0.06 17.15 -2.31
CA ASP A 140 0.53 18.41 -2.83
C ASP A 140 0.26 18.71 -4.33
N TYR A 141 0.96 18.03 -5.23
CA TYR A 141 0.91 18.15 -6.69
C TYR A 141 0.07 17.07 -7.39
N ILE A 142 -0.63 16.19 -6.66
CA ILE A 142 -1.45 15.11 -7.19
C ILE A 142 -2.88 15.25 -6.62
N PRO A 143 -3.89 15.44 -7.48
CA PRO A 143 -5.28 15.49 -7.06
C PRO A 143 -5.73 14.24 -6.31
N GLY A 144 -6.58 14.41 -5.31
CA GLY A 144 -7.04 13.36 -4.39
C GLY A 144 -7.73 12.20 -5.09
N GLY A 145 -8.38 12.47 -6.22
CA GLY A 145 -8.97 11.45 -7.09
C GLY A 145 -7.98 10.39 -7.60
N TYR A 146 -6.67 10.65 -7.54
CA TYR A 146 -5.62 9.69 -7.91
C TYR A 146 -5.06 8.87 -6.75
N VAL A 147 -5.35 9.23 -5.49
CA VAL A 147 -4.74 8.56 -4.33
C VAL A 147 -5.06 7.06 -4.34
N LEU A 148 -6.33 6.68 -4.44
CA LEU A 148 -6.72 5.27 -4.46
C LEU A 148 -6.17 4.52 -5.69
N PRO A 149 -6.28 5.04 -6.94
CA PRO A 149 -5.63 4.44 -8.10
C PRO A 149 -4.12 4.22 -7.93
N LEU A 150 -3.41 5.19 -7.37
CA LEU A 150 -1.97 5.08 -7.11
C LEU A 150 -1.70 4.01 -6.05
N PHE A 151 -2.38 4.05 -4.91
CA PHE A 151 -2.27 3.01 -3.88
C PHE A 151 -2.45 1.61 -4.48
N PHE A 152 -3.50 1.43 -5.27
CA PHE A 152 -3.81 0.15 -5.89
C PHE A 152 -2.74 -0.27 -6.90
N PHE A 153 -2.25 0.66 -7.71
CA PHE A 153 -1.18 0.41 -8.69
C PHE A 153 0.12 0.00 -8.03
N PHE A 154 0.64 0.81 -7.10
CA PHE A 154 1.94 0.56 -6.49
C PHE A 154 1.92 -0.72 -5.64
N THR A 155 0.88 -0.93 -4.82
CA THR A 155 0.80 -2.17 -4.03
C THR A 155 0.66 -3.41 -4.91
N SER A 156 -0.12 -3.36 -5.99
CA SER A 156 -0.21 -4.46 -6.96
C SER A 156 1.12 -4.71 -7.68
N PHE A 157 1.84 -3.65 -8.05
CA PHE A 157 3.16 -3.73 -8.65
C PHE A 157 4.19 -4.36 -7.70
N PHE A 158 4.29 -3.89 -6.45
CA PHE A 158 5.21 -4.48 -5.47
C PHE A 158 4.87 -5.93 -5.14
N PHE A 159 3.57 -6.26 -5.09
CA PHE A 159 3.12 -7.63 -4.94
C PHE A 159 3.56 -8.50 -6.12
N LEU A 160 3.42 -8.03 -7.36
CA LEU A 160 3.94 -8.70 -8.55
C LEU A 160 5.46 -8.88 -8.49
N VAL A 161 6.22 -7.84 -8.19
CA VAL A 161 7.70 -7.91 -8.09
C VAL A 161 8.12 -8.95 -7.05
N SER A 162 7.35 -9.11 -5.96
CA SER A 162 7.60 -10.15 -4.96
C SER A 162 7.55 -11.56 -5.52
N THR A 163 6.74 -11.81 -6.56
CA THR A 163 6.67 -13.12 -7.23
C THR A 163 7.88 -13.47 -8.08
N TYR A 164 8.71 -12.48 -8.44
CA TYR A 164 9.94 -12.68 -9.22
C TYR A 164 11.20 -12.66 -8.37
N PHE A 165 11.21 -11.87 -7.28
CA PHE A 165 12.38 -11.69 -6.44
C PHE A 165 12.06 -12.01 -4.99
N SER A 166 12.78 -12.97 -4.42
CA SER A 166 12.62 -13.41 -3.02
C SER A 166 13.32 -12.50 -2.01
N ARG A 167 14.36 -11.76 -2.43
CA ARG A 167 15.14 -10.83 -1.58
C ARG A 167 15.21 -9.46 -2.22
N PHE A 168 15.25 -8.42 -1.38
CA PHE A 168 15.34 -7.02 -1.77
C PHE A 168 14.23 -6.54 -2.73
N THR A 169 13.08 -7.21 -2.71
CA THR A 169 11.93 -6.95 -3.58
C THR A 169 11.52 -5.48 -3.58
N PHE A 170 11.47 -4.85 -2.40
CA PHE A 170 11.15 -3.43 -2.28
C PHE A 170 12.17 -2.54 -3.00
N LEU A 171 13.48 -2.79 -2.82
CA LEU A 171 14.53 -2.00 -3.48
C LEU A 171 14.52 -2.18 -5.00
N ILE A 172 14.32 -3.41 -5.48
CA ILE A 172 14.23 -3.71 -6.91
C ILE A 172 12.98 -3.03 -7.50
N GLY A 173 11.83 -3.13 -6.83
CA GLY A 173 10.61 -2.48 -7.26
C GLY A 173 10.76 -0.96 -7.34
N CYS A 174 11.33 -0.32 -6.31
CA CYS A 174 11.66 1.10 -6.33
C CYS A 174 12.61 1.45 -7.48
N GLY A 175 13.66 0.64 -7.70
CA GLY A 175 14.60 0.84 -8.81
C GLY A 175 13.92 0.79 -10.18
N LEU A 176 13.02 -0.16 -10.40
CA LEU A 176 12.22 -0.27 -11.63
C LEU A 176 11.31 0.94 -11.83
N LEU A 177 10.62 1.39 -10.77
CA LEU A 177 9.75 2.57 -10.85
C LEU A 177 10.54 3.84 -11.14
N CYS A 178 11.70 4.03 -10.50
CA CYS A 178 12.61 5.14 -10.78
C CYS A 178 13.12 5.10 -12.23
N LEU A 179 13.46 3.92 -12.75
CA LEU A 179 13.90 3.76 -14.14
C LEU A 179 12.76 4.08 -15.12
N VAL A 180 11.54 3.59 -14.87
CA VAL A 180 10.37 3.93 -15.69
C VAL A 180 10.11 5.43 -15.66
N TYR A 181 10.12 6.04 -14.48
CA TYR A 181 9.97 7.49 -14.32
C TYR A 181 11.04 8.26 -15.11
N PHE A 182 12.30 7.83 -15.03
CA PHE A 182 13.41 8.45 -15.77
C PHE A 182 13.22 8.32 -17.28
N ILE A 183 12.85 7.13 -17.79
CA ILE A 183 12.57 6.92 -19.22
C ILE A 183 11.42 7.80 -19.68
N LEU A 184 10.32 7.85 -18.93
CA LEU A 184 9.19 8.71 -19.23
C LEU A 184 9.61 10.19 -19.25
N TYR A 185 10.41 10.62 -18.29
CA TYR A 185 10.93 11.99 -18.21
C TYR A 185 11.83 12.36 -19.40
N VAL A 186 12.65 11.42 -19.89
CA VAL A 186 13.57 11.66 -21.00
C VAL A 186 12.88 11.57 -22.37
N LEU A 187 12.01 10.57 -22.58
CA LEU A 187 11.41 10.28 -23.87
C LEU A 187 10.14 11.07 -24.15
N LEU A 188 9.37 11.46 -23.12
CA LEU A 188 8.15 12.23 -23.38
C LEU A 188 8.48 13.69 -23.70
N PRO A 189 7.87 14.26 -24.76
CA PRO A 189 8.01 15.68 -25.04
C PRO A 189 7.53 16.46 -23.83
N ARG A 190 8.40 17.29 -23.25
CA ARG A 190 8.10 18.12 -22.08
C ARG A 190 6.79 18.92 -22.26
N ALA A 191 6.45 19.30 -23.48
CA ALA A 191 5.24 20.05 -23.80
C ALA A 191 3.90 19.33 -23.55
N VAL A 192 3.86 17.98 -23.53
CA VAL A 192 2.59 17.23 -23.44
C VAL A 192 2.11 17.04 -21.98
N TRP A 193 3.03 17.04 -21.01
CA TRP A 193 2.69 16.83 -19.60
C TRP A 193 2.89 18.07 -18.72
N TRP A 194 3.56 19.12 -19.22
CA TRP A 194 3.80 20.38 -18.49
C TRP A 194 2.72 21.44 -18.81
N TYR A 195 1.49 21.01 -19.10
CA TYR A 195 0.35 21.92 -19.19
C TYR A 195 -0.13 22.27 -17.77
N ASP A 196 -0.63 23.49 -17.56
CA ASP A 196 -1.19 23.99 -16.29
C ASP A 196 -2.31 23.09 -15.70
N GLY A 197 -2.82 22.12 -16.47
CA GLY A 197 -3.77 21.09 -16.06
C GLY A 197 -3.17 19.89 -15.28
N ARG A 198 -1.88 19.91 -14.86
CA ARG A 198 -1.32 18.87 -13.98
C ARG A 198 -2.04 18.74 -12.63
N TYR A 199 -2.82 19.75 -12.28
CA TYR A 199 -3.63 19.82 -11.07
C TYR A 199 -5.08 19.37 -11.31
N GLU A 200 -5.45 18.98 -12.53
CA GLU A 200 -6.80 18.56 -12.86
C GLU A 200 -6.91 17.04 -12.92
N PHE A 201 -7.97 16.51 -12.31
CA PHE A 201 -8.27 15.09 -12.38
C PHE A 201 -8.62 14.67 -13.82
N SER A 202 -7.85 13.75 -14.36
CA SER A 202 -8.07 13.09 -15.65
C SER A 202 -8.45 11.62 -15.45
N LEU A 203 -9.71 11.31 -15.73
CA LEU A 203 -10.27 9.96 -15.67
C LEU A 203 -9.49 8.93 -16.52
N PRO A 204 -9.03 9.25 -17.75
CA PRO A 204 -8.18 8.33 -18.53
C PRO A 204 -6.93 7.86 -17.79
N VAL A 205 -6.26 8.75 -17.04
CA VAL A 205 -5.06 8.38 -16.27
C VAL A 205 -5.44 7.48 -15.09
N ALA A 206 -6.55 7.74 -14.41
CA ALA A 206 -7.02 6.90 -13.31
C ALA A 206 -7.37 5.49 -13.82
N LEU A 207 -8.07 5.39 -14.95
CA LEU A 207 -8.40 4.11 -15.60
C LEU A 207 -7.15 3.37 -16.07
N PHE A 208 -6.15 4.08 -16.60
CA PHE A 208 -4.86 3.49 -16.96
C PHE A 208 -4.17 2.86 -15.74
N LEU A 209 -4.08 3.60 -14.62
CA LEU A 209 -3.49 3.08 -13.38
C LEU A 209 -4.23 1.83 -12.91
N ILE A 210 -5.56 1.87 -12.84
CA ILE A 210 -6.39 0.71 -12.46
C ILE A 210 -6.15 -0.48 -13.38
N SER A 211 -6.10 -0.25 -14.69
CA SER A 211 -5.87 -1.31 -15.69
C SER A 211 -4.50 -1.97 -15.50
N MET A 212 -3.47 -1.17 -15.24
CA MET A 212 -2.12 -1.66 -14.95
C MET A 212 -2.06 -2.44 -13.63
N SER A 213 -2.81 -2.02 -12.61
CA SER A 213 -2.96 -2.76 -11.36
C SER A 213 -3.57 -4.14 -11.59
N VAL A 214 -4.68 -4.20 -12.34
CA VAL A 214 -5.36 -5.47 -12.66
C VAL A 214 -4.43 -6.40 -13.44
N LEU A 215 -3.68 -5.86 -14.40
CA LEU A 215 -2.69 -6.62 -15.14
C LEU A 215 -1.58 -7.16 -14.21
N ALA A 216 -1.08 -6.34 -13.28
CA ALA A 216 -0.08 -6.77 -12.32
C ALA A 216 -0.61 -7.89 -11.40
N LEU A 217 -1.86 -7.80 -10.96
CA LEU A 217 -2.51 -8.86 -10.18
C LEU A 217 -2.68 -10.15 -11.00
N ALA A 218 -3.14 -10.06 -12.25
CA ALA A 218 -3.27 -11.21 -13.14
C ALA A 218 -1.92 -11.90 -13.40
N LEU A 219 -0.86 -11.12 -13.65
CA LEU A 219 0.49 -11.64 -13.82
C LEU A 219 1.04 -12.28 -12.54
N SER A 220 0.74 -11.71 -11.37
CA SER A 220 1.17 -12.28 -10.09
C SER A 220 0.50 -13.63 -9.84
N TYR A 221 -0.79 -13.76 -10.19
CA TYR A 221 -1.52 -15.02 -10.13
C TYR A 221 -0.93 -16.05 -11.09
N TYR A 222 -0.72 -15.67 -12.35
CA TYR A 222 -0.10 -16.53 -13.36
C TYR A 222 1.29 -17.01 -12.92
N ARG A 223 2.11 -16.14 -12.33
CA ARG A 223 3.45 -16.51 -11.88
C ARG A 223 3.41 -17.53 -10.74
N ILE A 224 2.53 -17.35 -9.75
CA ILE A 224 2.34 -18.35 -8.68
C ILE A 224 1.89 -19.68 -9.25
N MET A 225 0.99 -19.67 -10.25
CA MET A 225 0.57 -20.88 -10.94
C MET A 225 1.75 -21.60 -11.61
N CYS A 226 2.62 -20.87 -12.32
CA CYS A 226 3.81 -21.46 -12.95
C CYS A 226 4.76 -22.09 -11.92
N ILE A 227 5.04 -21.40 -10.81
CA ILE A 227 5.92 -21.92 -9.75
C ILE A 227 5.39 -23.25 -9.22
N ARG A 228 4.07 -23.33 -8.98
CA ARG A 228 3.42 -24.56 -8.51
C ARG A 228 3.46 -25.71 -9.51
N ALA A 229 3.45 -25.40 -10.81
CA ALA A 229 3.56 -26.41 -11.86
C ALA A 229 5.01 -26.93 -12.04
N GLU A 230 6.02 -26.13 -11.68
CA GLU A 230 7.44 -26.55 -11.69
C GLU A 230 7.78 -27.45 -10.48
N GLU A 231 7.04 -27.33 -9.38
CA GLU A 231 7.24 -28.10 -8.13
C GLU A 231 6.51 -29.46 -8.11
N SER A 232 5.60 -29.72 -9.07
CA SER A 232 4.78 -30.94 -9.18
C SER A 232 5.37 -31.97 -10.14
#